data_AF-A0A2V5KTH5-F1
#
_entry.id   AF-A0A2V5KTH5-F1
#
_cell.length_a   1.000
_cell.length_b   1.000
_cell.length_c   1.000
_cell.angle_alpha   90.00
_cell.angle_beta   90.00
_cell.angle_gamma   90.00
#
_symmetry.space_group_name_H-M   'P 1'
#
loop_
_entity.id
_entity.type
_entity.pdbx_description
1 polymer ?
#
loop_
_entity_poly.entity_id
_entity_poly.type
_entity_poly.pdbx_seq_one_letter_code
_entity_poly.pdbx_strand_id
1 'polypeptide(L)'
;MVPKQTEDFCPVGSLSFGSPVNKKTKAKHEPGKKKETHLMYTLTQFKTLASCVLVCFAFLPQMHAAPNAYGVPPPDGCYPGFTTAEGCNALANLTTGAGNTGIGWYSLFFAGSSSFSTGVGAGALVLNGGDSNTAVGAAALLLNSTGTENTAVGVDAMVYNGTGQFNNAFGGFALFSNTDGFSNNAVGDHALFESVHGAQNTAVGDLALANNDITGGGLGNFNTAVGAESLLANTNGDSNNAVGAYALSSNTTGVFNQAMGFDALGSNDTGAANVAIGDSALDSLHGVHSYNTVVGDQAGADLTAGDDNIYIGATAAAGHAVENGTIRIGDPLFVGACYIAGIANSTPNDGANVHVDANGRLTPSVSSARYKKDIKAMDKASESLLALKPVTFSYKNDAKAIQHYGLVAEEVAKVNADLVVVDDGGKPWSVRYDEVNAMLLNEFLKEHRKVEHLEKQVEKLTAGLQRVNDKLEMSKAAPQTVANSQ
;
A
#
# COMPACT_ATOMS: atom_id res chain seq x y z
N MET A 1 47.37 63.85 9.53
CA MET A 1 48.66 63.14 9.39
C MET A 1 48.45 61.72 9.90
N VAL A 2 48.64 60.74 9.01
CA VAL A 2 48.60 59.29 9.31
C VAL A 2 49.87 58.92 10.10
N PRO A 3 49.84 57.88 10.96
CA PRO A 3 50.35 56.58 10.49
C PRO A 3 49.52 55.36 10.94
N LYS A 4 49.50 54.35 10.06
CA LYS A 4 49.20 52.93 10.29
C LYS A 4 50.50 52.21 10.63
N GLN A 5 50.47 51.25 11.55
CA GLN A 5 51.36 50.07 11.72
C GLN A 5 50.67 49.16 12.78
N THR A 6 50.67 47.83 12.81
CA THR A 6 51.30 46.72 12.05
C THR A 6 50.72 45.38 12.61
N GLU A 7 50.67 44.34 11.77
CA GLU A 7 51.14 42.93 12.00
C GLU A 7 50.62 42.11 13.21
N ASP A 8 50.53 40.78 13.23
CA ASP A 8 50.68 39.70 12.24
C ASP A 8 50.32 38.35 12.91
N PHE A 9 49.97 37.38 12.06
CA PHE A 9 50.28 35.95 12.11
C PHE A 9 49.74 34.98 13.20
N CYS A 10 49.13 33.93 12.65
CA CYS A 10 48.84 32.60 13.18
C CYS A 10 50.13 31.79 13.46
N PRO A 11 50.08 30.68 14.23
CA PRO A 11 50.15 29.41 13.52
C PRO A 11 49.38 28.22 14.13
N VAL A 12 49.33 27.20 13.28
CA VAL A 12 48.66 25.90 13.29
C VAL A 12 49.34 24.87 14.21
N GLY A 13 48.59 23.89 14.74
CA GLY A 13 49.14 22.66 15.32
C GLY A 13 48.09 21.65 15.82
N SER A 14 48.08 20.47 15.21
CA SER A 14 47.17 19.31 15.30
C SER A 14 47.31 18.40 16.53
N LEU A 15 46.29 17.56 16.85
CA LEU A 15 46.37 16.07 16.99
C LEU A 15 45.15 15.39 17.69
N SER A 16 44.48 14.47 16.96
CA SER A 16 44.14 13.05 17.27
C SER A 16 43.28 12.57 18.49
N PHE A 17 42.18 11.88 18.12
CA PHE A 17 41.50 10.65 18.63
C PHE A 17 41.15 10.40 20.12
N GLY A 18 39.89 9.99 20.32
CA GLY A 18 39.45 9.10 21.41
C GLY A 18 37.92 8.96 21.54
N SER A 19 37.33 7.82 21.17
CA SER A 19 36.04 7.36 21.73
C SER A 19 36.28 6.81 23.14
N PRO A 20 35.30 6.85 24.07
CA PRO A 20 34.58 5.59 24.32
C PRO A 20 33.14 5.68 24.91
N VAL A 21 32.43 4.57 24.72
CA VAL A 21 31.51 3.88 25.66
C VAL A 21 30.03 4.28 25.80
N ASN A 22 29.25 3.27 25.42
CA ASN A 22 27.86 2.92 25.65
C ASN A 22 27.38 3.08 27.11
N LYS A 23 26.31 3.85 27.34
CA LYS A 23 25.49 3.79 28.57
C LYS A 23 24.01 3.68 28.20
N LYS A 24 23.44 2.49 28.46
CA LYS A 24 22.00 2.26 28.56
C LYS A 24 21.37 3.28 29.51
N THR A 25 20.40 4.05 29.03
CA THR A 25 19.49 4.82 29.88
C THR A 25 18.05 4.51 29.48
N LYS A 26 17.28 4.05 30.48
CA LYS A 26 15.82 3.83 30.41
C LYS A 26 15.15 5.17 30.10
N ALA A 27 14.38 5.25 29.01
CA ALA A 27 13.52 6.38 28.73
C ALA A 27 12.32 6.35 29.69
N LYS A 28 12.25 7.34 30.59
CA LYS A 28 10.99 7.76 31.21
C LYS A 28 10.25 8.63 30.19
N HIS A 29 8.99 8.30 29.94
CA HIS A 29 8.10 9.04 29.06
C HIS A 29 7.67 10.34 29.76
N GLU A 30 8.16 11.50 29.29
CA GLU A 30 7.69 12.83 29.73
C GLU A 30 6.54 13.30 28.82
N PRO A 31 5.33 13.56 29.33
CA PRO A 31 4.20 14.05 28.56
C PRO A 31 4.28 15.59 28.48
N GLY A 32 5.30 16.11 27.80
CA GLY A 32 5.52 17.57 27.69
C GLY A 32 5.74 18.07 26.27
N LYS A 33 6.38 17.28 25.41
CA LYS A 33 6.85 17.77 24.11
C LYS A 33 5.78 18.01 23.05
N LYS A 34 4.66 17.26 23.04
CA LYS A 34 3.58 17.47 22.04
C LYS A 34 2.85 18.82 22.22
N LYS A 35 2.78 19.36 23.44
CA LYS A 35 2.11 20.65 23.71
C LYS A 35 2.98 21.86 23.33
N GLU A 36 4.29 21.77 23.50
CA GLU A 36 5.20 22.87 23.14
C GLU A 36 5.36 23.04 21.62
N THR A 37 5.37 21.95 20.85
CA THR A 37 5.39 22.04 19.38
C THR A 37 4.09 22.67 18.87
N HIS A 38 2.91 22.21 19.32
CA HIS A 38 1.64 22.83 18.93
C HIS A 38 1.58 24.32 19.28
N LEU A 39 2.05 24.73 20.48
CA LEU A 39 2.03 26.13 20.90
C LEU A 39 2.96 27.01 20.03
N MET A 40 4.15 26.50 19.66
CA MET A 40 5.08 27.18 18.75
C MET A 40 4.52 27.31 17.33
N TYR A 41 3.82 26.30 16.82
CA TYR A 41 3.19 26.34 15.49
C TYR A 41 1.99 27.32 15.45
N THR A 42 1.13 27.34 16.47
CA THR A 42 0.10 28.39 16.60
C THR A 42 0.70 29.79 16.70
N LEU A 43 1.86 29.97 17.34
CA LEU A 43 2.55 31.26 17.38
C LEU A 43 3.16 31.66 16.04
N THR A 44 3.52 30.70 15.19
CA THR A 44 4.08 30.96 13.85
C THR A 44 2.96 31.27 12.86
N GLN A 45 1.85 30.52 12.89
CA GLN A 45 0.60 30.84 12.19
C GLN A 45 0.06 32.21 12.62
N PHE A 46 0.06 32.53 13.92
CA PHE A 46 -0.35 33.86 14.40
C PHE A 46 0.60 34.95 13.91
N LYS A 47 1.88 34.67 13.67
CA LYS A 47 2.83 35.65 13.11
C LYS A 47 2.63 35.87 11.62
N THR A 48 2.39 34.82 10.81
CA THR A 48 2.08 34.96 9.37
C THR A 48 0.71 35.61 9.16
N LEU A 49 -0.30 35.18 9.90
CA LEU A 49 -1.63 35.79 9.91
C LEU A 49 -1.56 37.23 10.42
N ALA A 50 -0.78 37.50 11.48
CA ALA A 50 -0.55 38.87 11.95
C ALA A 50 0.24 39.71 10.94
N SER A 51 1.15 39.14 10.14
CA SER A 51 1.82 39.89 9.07
C SER A 51 0.89 40.20 7.90
N CYS A 52 0.00 39.29 7.50
CA CYS A 52 -1.05 39.59 6.52
C CYS A 52 -2.03 40.64 7.07
N VAL A 53 -2.45 40.51 8.33
CA VAL A 53 -3.28 41.50 9.03
C VAL A 53 -2.55 42.84 9.23
N LEU A 54 -1.23 42.85 9.44
CA LEU A 54 -0.42 44.08 9.52
C LEU A 54 -0.26 44.75 8.15
N VAL A 55 -0.19 43.97 7.05
CA VAL A 55 -0.34 44.52 5.70
C VAL A 55 -1.74 45.11 5.54
N CYS A 56 -2.81 44.45 6.02
CA CYS A 56 -4.15 45.03 6.06
C CYS A 56 -4.20 46.34 6.88
N PHE A 57 -3.50 46.43 8.02
CA PHE A 57 -3.41 47.65 8.84
C PHE A 57 -2.49 48.74 8.26
N ALA A 58 -1.54 48.40 7.39
CA ALA A 58 -0.78 49.38 6.62
C ALA A 58 -1.63 50.06 5.52
N PHE A 59 -2.65 49.36 5.00
CA PHE A 59 -3.61 49.89 4.01
C PHE A 59 -4.91 50.46 4.63
N LEU A 60 -5.23 50.14 5.89
CA LEU A 60 -6.43 50.64 6.59
C LEU A 60 -6.53 52.19 6.75
N PRO A 61 -5.45 53.00 6.85
CA PRO A 61 -5.58 54.45 6.85
C PRO A 61 -6.11 55.05 5.52
N GLN A 62 -6.11 54.26 4.44
CA GLN A 62 -6.74 54.62 3.15
C GLN A 62 -8.20 54.15 3.04
N MET A 63 -8.69 53.38 4.01
CA MET A 63 -10.10 52.95 4.13
C MET A 63 -10.88 53.83 5.12
N HIS A 64 -10.58 55.12 5.20
CA HIS A 64 -11.50 56.05 5.86
C HIS A 64 -12.80 56.11 5.04
N ALA A 65 -13.94 55.95 5.73
CA ALA A 65 -15.26 56.19 5.18
C ALA A 65 -15.25 57.58 4.50
N ALA A 66 -15.28 57.59 3.17
CA ALA A 66 -15.33 58.81 2.39
C ALA A 66 -16.64 59.53 2.74
N PRO A 67 -16.58 60.75 3.31
CA PRO A 67 -17.79 61.51 3.56
C PRO A 67 -18.30 62.00 2.20
N ASN A 68 -19.44 61.45 1.77
CA ASN A 68 -20.26 61.95 0.68
C ASN A 68 -19.51 62.33 -0.62
N ALA A 69 -19.18 61.32 -1.44
CA ALA A 69 -18.95 61.53 -2.86
C ALA A 69 -20.08 60.90 -3.67
N TYR A 70 -21.26 61.52 -3.66
CA TYR A 70 -22.14 61.48 -4.84
C TYR A 70 -21.53 62.41 -5.90
N GLY A 71 -20.32 62.08 -6.36
CA GLY A 71 -19.69 62.70 -7.51
C GLY A 71 -19.98 61.77 -8.67
N VAL A 72 -20.70 62.29 -9.68
CA VAL A 72 -21.00 61.73 -11.01
C VAL A 72 -20.97 60.19 -11.08
N PRO A 73 -22.10 59.49 -11.27
CA PRO A 73 -22.08 58.04 -11.39
C PRO A 73 -20.98 57.64 -12.40
N PRO A 74 -20.14 56.65 -12.07
CA PRO A 74 -19.10 56.20 -12.98
C PRO A 74 -19.70 56.07 -14.38
N PRO A 75 -19.06 56.60 -15.43
CA PRO A 75 -19.63 56.57 -16.77
C PRO A 75 -20.07 55.14 -17.10
N ASP A 76 -21.33 55.00 -17.51
CA ASP A 76 -21.98 53.73 -17.80
C ASP A 76 -21.32 53.12 -19.06
N GLY A 77 -20.36 52.22 -18.83
CA GLY A 77 -19.62 51.49 -19.86
C GLY A 77 -18.49 52.26 -20.60
N CYS A 78 -17.62 51.48 -21.28
CA CYS A 78 -16.53 51.93 -22.16
C CYS A 78 -15.31 52.60 -21.49
N TYR A 79 -14.71 51.97 -20.47
CA TYR A 79 -13.42 52.43 -19.95
C TYR A 79 -12.28 52.11 -20.94
N PRO A 80 -11.20 52.94 -20.96
CA PRO A 80 -10.01 52.67 -21.74
C PRO A 80 -9.43 51.27 -21.50
N GLY A 81 -8.74 50.75 -22.52
CA GLY A 81 -8.08 49.46 -22.42
C GLY A 81 -9.03 48.27 -22.32
N PHE A 82 -10.22 48.33 -22.94
CA PHE A 82 -11.22 47.23 -22.91
C PHE A 82 -11.75 46.91 -21.50
N THR A 83 -11.80 47.91 -20.62
CA THR A 83 -12.20 47.75 -19.22
C THR A 83 -13.69 48.07 -19.01
N THR A 84 -14.32 47.37 -18.07
CA THR A 84 -15.70 47.61 -17.62
C THR A 84 -15.73 47.74 -16.10
N ALA A 85 -16.31 48.81 -15.57
CA ALA A 85 -16.45 49.04 -14.13
C ALA A 85 -17.88 49.50 -13.81
N GLU A 86 -18.57 48.78 -12.93
CA GLU A 86 -19.94 49.10 -12.48
C GLU A 86 -20.07 48.89 -10.95
N GLY A 87 -20.66 49.86 -10.25
CA GLY A 87 -20.81 49.82 -8.78
C GLY A 87 -19.81 50.69 -8.01
N CYS A 88 -20.09 50.92 -6.73
CA CYS A 88 -19.31 51.84 -5.90
C CYS A 88 -17.87 51.35 -5.70
N ASN A 89 -16.90 52.19 -6.06
CA ASN A 89 -15.47 51.92 -5.95
C ASN A 89 -14.98 50.70 -6.76
N ALA A 90 -15.75 50.23 -7.76
CA ALA A 90 -15.24 49.23 -8.69
C ALA A 90 -14.04 49.79 -9.48
N LEU A 91 -12.93 49.04 -9.56
CA LEU A 91 -11.72 49.44 -10.31
C LEU A 91 -11.12 50.82 -9.97
N ALA A 92 -11.35 51.33 -8.75
CA ALA A 92 -10.98 52.69 -8.37
C ALA A 92 -9.47 53.01 -8.44
N ASN A 93 -8.60 52.00 -8.29
CA ASN A 93 -7.13 52.16 -8.35
C ASN A 93 -6.48 51.30 -9.46
N LEU A 94 -7.08 51.29 -10.65
CA LEU A 94 -6.44 50.76 -11.86
C LEU A 94 -5.47 51.79 -12.46
N THR A 95 -4.23 51.40 -12.75
CA THR A 95 -3.21 52.28 -13.37
C THR A 95 -3.04 51.97 -14.86
N THR A 96 -2.29 50.92 -15.22
CA THR A 96 -1.95 50.57 -16.61
C THR A 96 -2.58 49.27 -17.10
N GLY A 97 -3.28 48.54 -16.24
CA GLY A 97 -3.91 47.28 -16.60
C GLY A 97 -5.05 47.45 -17.60
N ALA A 98 -5.31 46.40 -18.38
CA ALA A 98 -6.31 46.39 -19.46
C ALA A 98 -7.19 45.14 -19.41
N GLY A 99 -8.39 45.19 -19.99
CA GLY A 99 -9.28 44.06 -20.15
C GLY A 99 -9.95 43.59 -18.87
N ASN A 100 -10.07 44.46 -17.86
CA ASN A 100 -10.65 44.12 -16.57
C ASN A 100 -12.16 44.34 -16.55
N THR A 101 -12.91 43.50 -15.85
CA THR A 101 -14.35 43.67 -15.59
C THR A 101 -14.60 43.65 -14.09
N GLY A 102 -14.93 44.78 -13.49
CA GLY A 102 -15.30 44.89 -12.07
C GLY A 102 -16.77 45.29 -11.91
N ILE A 103 -17.58 44.42 -11.32
CA ILE A 103 -19.02 44.66 -11.11
C ILE A 103 -19.37 44.41 -9.64
N GLY A 104 -19.71 45.46 -8.89
CA GLY A 104 -20.11 45.38 -7.48
C GLY A 104 -19.32 46.31 -6.57
N TRP A 105 -19.74 46.36 -5.30
CA TRP A 105 -19.09 47.20 -4.29
C TRP A 105 -17.63 46.77 -4.07
N TYR A 106 -16.67 47.66 -4.29
CA TYR A 106 -15.22 47.41 -4.17
C TYR A 106 -14.69 46.25 -5.05
N SER A 107 -15.41 45.86 -6.11
CA SER A 107 -14.91 44.82 -7.02
C SER A 107 -13.65 45.31 -7.75
N LEU A 108 -12.56 44.54 -7.71
CA LEU A 108 -11.26 44.93 -8.32
C LEU A 108 -10.74 46.31 -7.84
N PHE A 109 -11.01 46.68 -6.58
CA PHE A 109 -10.71 48.03 -6.06
C PHE A 109 -9.25 48.47 -6.25
N PHE A 110 -8.29 47.57 -6.01
CA PHE A 110 -6.85 47.80 -6.11
C PHE A 110 -6.21 46.80 -7.09
N ALA A 111 -6.44 47.05 -8.38
CA ALA A 111 -5.91 46.25 -9.48
C ALA A 111 -4.50 46.70 -9.95
N GLY A 112 -4.09 47.95 -9.70
CA GLY A 112 -2.78 48.44 -10.12
C GLY A 112 -2.53 48.24 -11.62
N SER A 113 -1.51 47.47 -11.97
CA SER A 113 -1.17 47.12 -13.37
C SER A 113 -1.81 45.82 -13.87
N SER A 114 -2.62 45.12 -13.06
CA SER A 114 -3.17 43.81 -13.40
C SER A 114 -4.12 43.89 -14.60
N SER A 115 -4.09 42.89 -15.47
CA SER A 115 -4.91 42.80 -16.68
C SER A 115 -5.77 41.55 -16.72
N PHE A 116 -6.77 41.56 -17.61
CA PHE A 116 -7.61 40.40 -17.96
C PHE A 116 -8.35 39.75 -16.79
N SER A 117 -8.66 40.51 -15.75
CA SER A 117 -9.32 39.98 -14.54
C SER A 117 -10.81 40.34 -14.49
N THR A 118 -11.63 39.40 -14.04
CA THR A 118 -13.09 39.58 -13.88
C THR A 118 -13.47 39.42 -12.42
N GLY A 119 -13.95 40.49 -11.78
CA GLY A 119 -14.54 40.48 -10.45
C GLY A 119 -16.04 40.81 -10.52
N VAL A 120 -16.88 39.95 -9.96
CA VAL A 120 -18.33 40.17 -9.87
C VAL A 120 -18.82 39.82 -8.45
N GLY A 121 -19.24 40.84 -7.70
CA GLY A 121 -19.70 40.69 -6.32
C GLY A 121 -19.17 41.77 -5.39
N ALA A 122 -19.69 41.80 -4.16
CA ALA A 122 -19.19 42.72 -3.14
C ALA A 122 -17.83 42.23 -2.64
N GLY A 123 -16.78 43.02 -2.84
CA GLY A 123 -15.42 42.68 -2.44
C GLY A 123 -14.77 41.55 -3.24
N ALA A 124 -15.23 41.27 -4.47
CA ALA A 124 -14.52 40.33 -5.35
C ALA A 124 -13.20 40.94 -5.81
N LEU A 125 -12.06 40.23 -5.64
CA LEU A 125 -10.74 40.70 -6.10
C LEU A 125 -10.31 42.09 -5.58
N VAL A 126 -10.61 42.44 -4.32
CA VAL A 126 -10.33 43.79 -3.78
C VAL A 126 -8.86 44.17 -3.93
N LEU A 127 -7.94 43.27 -3.57
CA LEU A 127 -6.51 43.43 -3.82
C LEU A 127 -6.10 42.40 -4.88
N ASN A 128 -5.69 42.88 -6.05
CA ASN A 128 -5.26 42.02 -7.14
C ASN A 128 -4.02 42.60 -7.85
N GLY A 129 -2.85 42.01 -7.63
CA GLY A 129 -1.63 42.39 -8.36
C GLY A 129 -1.23 41.41 -9.47
N GLY A 130 -2.04 40.39 -9.76
CA GLY A 130 -1.76 39.41 -10.81
C GLY A 130 -2.82 39.38 -11.92
N ASP A 131 -2.43 38.89 -13.09
CA ASP A 131 -3.26 38.88 -14.30
C ASP A 131 -4.18 37.64 -14.39
N SER A 132 -5.20 37.75 -15.24
CA SER A 132 -6.05 36.63 -15.66
C SER A 132 -6.81 35.93 -14.53
N ASN A 133 -7.28 36.67 -13.52
CA ASN A 133 -8.03 36.09 -12.41
C ASN A 133 -9.55 36.30 -12.59
N THR A 134 -10.35 35.28 -12.28
CA THR A 134 -11.82 35.35 -12.28
C THR A 134 -12.34 35.13 -10.87
N ALA A 135 -13.15 36.06 -10.37
CA ALA A 135 -13.79 35.98 -9.06
C ALA A 135 -15.28 36.34 -9.15
N VAL A 136 -16.16 35.44 -8.72
CA VAL A 136 -17.60 35.62 -8.74
C VAL A 136 -18.20 35.22 -7.39
N GLY A 137 -18.68 36.19 -6.63
CA GLY A 137 -19.21 35.99 -5.28
C GLY A 137 -18.79 37.11 -4.33
N ALA A 138 -19.43 37.19 -3.16
CA ALA A 138 -19.00 38.13 -2.14
C ALA A 138 -17.66 37.65 -1.54
N ALA A 139 -16.68 38.56 -1.48
CA ALA A 139 -15.32 38.29 -1.01
C ALA A 139 -14.59 37.12 -1.72
N ALA A 140 -15.05 36.72 -2.92
CA ALA A 140 -14.33 35.76 -3.74
C ALA A 140 -12.96 36.34 -4.15
N LEU A 141 -11.89 35.57 -3.91
CA LEU A 141 -10.52 35.94 -4.21
C LEU A 141 -10.14 37.34 -3.66
N LEU A 142 -10.61 37.65 -2.44
CA LEU A 142 -10.53 38.99 -1.84
C LEU A 142 -9.10 39.55 -1.81
N LEU A 143 -8.12 38.72 -1.46
CA LEU A 143 -6.73 39.10 -1.24
C LEU A 143 -5.79 38.29 -2.13
N ASN A 144 -5.55 38.79 -3.35
CA ASN A 144 -4.62 38.21 -4.32
C ASN A 144 -3.39 39.11 -4.57
N SER A 145 -2.21 38.78 -4.00
CA SER A 145 -1.05 39.68 -4.14
C SER A 145 -0.47 39.66 -5.55
N THR A 146 0.05 38.51 -6.01
CA THR A 146 0.62 38.39 -7.37
C THR A 146 0.19 37.12 -8.09
N GLY A 147 -0.78 36.37 -7.54
CA GLY A 147 -1.28 35.14 -8.14
C GLY A 147 -1.96 35.39 -9.48
N THR A 148 -1.77 34.48 -10.43
CA THR A 148 -2.31 34.59 -11.79
C THR A 148 -3.11 33.35 -12.16
N GLU A 149 -4.05 33.52 -13.09
CA GLU A 149 -4.83 32.41 -13.66
C GLU A 149 -5.64 31.63 -12.60
N ASN A 150 -6.16 32.32 -11.60
CA ASN A 150 -7.02 31.73 -10.59
C ASN A 150 -8.51 31.96 -10.92
N THR A 151 -9.34 30.96 -10.68
CA THR A 151 -10.80 31.05 -10.78
C THR A 151 -11.42 30.79 -9.41
N ALA A 152 -12.22 31.72 -8.89
CA ALA A 152 -12.95 31.61 -7.64
C ALA A 152 -14.44 31.92 -7.86
N VAL A 153 -15.32 30.97 -7.59
CA VAL A 153 -16.77 31.11 -7.77
C VAL A 153 -17.48 30.59 -6.53
N GLY A 154 -18.04 31.51 -5.74
CA GLY A 154 -18.67 31.21 -4.45
C GLY A 154 -18.47 32.33 -3.44
N VAL A 155 -19.23 32.30 -2.35
CA VAL A 155 -19.00 33.22 -1.23
C VAL A 155 -17.70 32.81 -0.53
N ASP A 156 -16.83 33.78 -0.24
CA ASP A 156 -15.55 33.53 0.44
C ASP A 156 -14.69 32.41 -0.22
N ALA A 157 -14.86 32.19 -1.53
CA ALA A 157 -14.01 31.26 -2.27
C ALA A 157 -12.61 31.89 -2.45
N MET A 158 -11.56 31.18 -2.05
CA MET A 158 -10.16 31.60 -2.23
C MET A 158 -9.83 32.97 -1.61
N VAL A 159 -10.43 33.32 -0.46
CA VAL A 159 -10.29 34.65 0.19
C VAL A 159 -8.83 35.07 0.33
N TYR A 160 -7.98 34.16 0.77
CA TYR A 160 -6.55 34.35 0.87
C TYR A 160 -5.88 33.63 -0.32
N ASN A 161 -5.13 34.39 -1.14
CA ASN A 161 -4.23 33.86 -2.16
C ASN A 161 -3.02 34.79 -2.32
N GLY A 162 -1.94 34.58 -1.56
CA GLY A 162 -0.75 35.43 -1.65
C GLY A 162 -0.15 35.44 -3.05
N THR A 163 0.47 34.32 -3.44
CA THR A 163 1.16 34.17 -4.73
C THR A 163 0.73 32.94 -5.51
N GLY A 164 -0.30 32.22 -5.05
CA GLY A 164 -0.77 30.99 -5.69
C GLY A 164 -1.29 31.21 -7.11
N GLN A 165 -1.05 30.24 -8.00
CA GLN A 165 -1.38 30.33 -9.42
C GLN A 165 -2.14 29.08 -9.89
N PHE A 166 -2.92 29.22 -10.96
CA PHE A 166 -3.64 28.12 -11.60
C PHE A 166 -4.61 27.37 -10.68
N ASN A 167 -5.19 28.05 -9.68
CA ASN A 167 -6.14 27.44 -8.76
C ASN A 167 -7.58 27.65 -9.22
N ASN A 168 -8.40 26.61 -9.09
CA ASN A 168 -9.83 26.62 -9.39
C ASN A 168 -10.61 26.33 -8.11
N ALA A 169 -11.45 27.27 -7.66
CA ALA A 169 -12.30 27.15 -6.49
C ALA A 169 -13.76 27.39 -6.85
N PHE A 170 -14.61 26.38 -6.71
CA PHE A 170 -16.04 26.43 -7.00
C PHE A 170 -16.82 25.94 -5.78
N GLY A 171 -17.44 26.84 -5.03
CA GLY A 171 -18.15 26.53 -3.79
C GLY A 171 -17.96 27.59 -2.72
N GLY A 172 -18.79 27.58 -1.67
CA GLY A 172 -18.59 28.42 -0.50
C GLY A 172 -17.32 28.02 0.23
N PHE A 173 -16.48 28.98 0.59
CA PHE A 173 -15.25 28.73 1.36
C PHE A 173 -14.25 27.74 0.71
N ALA A 174 -14.41 27.40 -0.58
CA ALA A 174 -13.47 26.55 -1.29
C ALA A 174 -12.09 27.24 -1.37
N LEU A 175 -11.01 26.53 -1.04
CA LEU A 175 -9.64 27.06 -1.00
C LEU A 175 -9.44 28.31 -0.12
N PHE A 176 -10.23 28.47 0.95
CA PHE A 176 -10.25 29.68 1.77
C PHE A 176 -8.85 30.18 2.22
N SER A 177 -7.96 29.28 2.65
CA SER A 177 -6.64 29.62 3.21
C SER A 177 -5.42 29.25 2.32
N ASN A 178 -5.48 29.51 1.00
CA ASN A 178 -4.33 29.29 0.11
C ASN A 178 -3.28 30.41 0.21
N THR A 179 -2.02 30.15 0.56
CA THR A 179 -1.01 31.22 0.61
C THR A 179 -0.22 31.32 -0.68
N ASP A 180 0.39 30.23 -1.12
CA ASP A 180 1.20 30.15 -2.35
C ASP A 180 1.02 28.83 -3.11
N GLY A 181 0.10 27.96 -2.66
CA GLY A 181 -0.25 26.73 -3.33
C GLY A 181 -0.74 26.98 -4.76
N PHE A 182 -0.43 26.03 -5.66
CA PHE A 182 -0.68 26.18 -7.09
C PHE A 182 -1.30 24.92 -7.71
N SER A 183 -2.00 25.10 -8.83
CA SER A 183 -2.63 24.02 -9.59
C SER A 183 -3.62 23.17 -8.78
N ASN A 184 -4.34 23.78 -7.84
CA ASN A 184 -5.37 23.09 -7.05
C ASN A 184 -6.75 23.22 -7.70
N ASN A 185 -7.54 22.15 -7.70
CA ASN A 185 -8.93 22.13 -8.15
C ASN A 185 -9.85 21.79 -6.98
N ALA A 186 -10.61 22.75 -6.47
CA ALA A 186 -11.57 22.61 -5.38
C ALA A 186 -12.99 22.85 -5.88
N VAL A 187 -13.87 21.86 -5.76
CA VAL A 187 -15.28 21.92 -6.17
C VAL A 187 -16.15 21.35 -5.06
N GLY A 188 -16.82 22.21 -4.31
CA GLY A 188 -17.62 21.83 -3.14
C GLY A 188 -17.57 22.90 -2.05
N ASP A 189 -18.50 22.84 -1.11
CA ASP A 189 -18.45 23.67 0.09
C ASP A 189 -17.25 23.22 0.96
N HIS A 190 -16.42 24.18 1.39
CA HIS A 190 -15.20 23.92 2.16
C HIS A 190 -14.21 22.89 1.54
N ALA A 191 -14.28 22.63 0.23
CA ALA A 191 -13.28 21.81 -0.45
C ALA A 191 -11.90 22.51 -0.37
N LEU A 192 -10.87 21.79 0.08
CA LEU A 192 -9.52 22.35 0.32
C LEU A 192 -9.51 23.60 1.23
N PHE A 193 -10.43 23.70 2.19
CA PHE A 193 -10.63 24.88 3.04
C PHE A 193 -9.32 25.41 3.68
N GLU A 194 -8.55 24.53 4.32
CA GLU A 194 -7.22 24.81 4.84
C GLU A 194 -6.17 24.09 3.99
N SER A 195 -5.58 24.81 3.04
CA SER A 195 -4.45 24.33 2.23
C SER A 195 -3.43 25.44 2.03
N VAL A 196 -2.42 25.53 2.91
CA VAL A 196 -1.49 26.68 2.97
C VAL A 196 -0.53 26.71 1.78
N HIS A 197 0.29 25.67 1.63
CA HIS A 197 1.30 25.52 0.57
C HIS A 197 1.04 24.33 -0.36
N GLY A 198 -0.05 23.58 -0.14
CA GLY A 198 -0.39 22.39 -0.92
C GLY A 198 -0.56 22.70 -2.40
N ALA A 199 -0.02 21.83 -3.26
CA ALA A 199 -0.04 21.99 -4.71
C ALA A 199 -0.55 20.73 -5.42
N GLN A 200 -1.13 20.94 -6.60
CA GLN A 200 -1.56 19.88 -7.51
C GLN A 200 -2.60 18.93 -6.90
N ASN A 201 -3.47 19.45 -6.03
CA ASN A 201 -4.54 18.69 -5.40
C ASN A 201 -5.85 18.83 -6.19
N THR A 202 -6.65 17.77 -6.20
CA THR A 202 -8.02 17.78 -6.74
C THR A 202 -8.98 17.36 -5.63
N ALA A 203 -9.91 18.23 -5.24
CA ALA A 203 -10.93 18.01 -4.24
C ALA A 203 -12.32 18.29 -4.84
N VAL A 204 -13.17 17.28 -4.90
CA VAL A 204 -14.53 17.36 -5.44
C VAL A 204 -15.50 16.73 -4.46
N GLY A 205 -16.27 17.55 -3.75
CA GLY A 205 -17.19 17.13 -2.71
C GLY A 205 -17.23 18.12 -1.55
N ASP A 206 -18.29 18.05 -0.74
CA ASP A 206 -18.39 18.78 0.53
C ASP A 206 -17.26 18.34 1.47
N LEU A 207 -16.50 19.30 1.99
CA LEU A 207 -15.35 19.08 2.89
C LEU A 207 -14.26 18.13 2.35
N ALA A 208 -14.23 17.89 1.03
CA ALA A 208 -13.18 17.06 0.43
C ALA A 208 -11.81 17.71 0.65
N LEU A 209 -10.87 16.95 1.22
CA LEU A 209 -9.49 17.37 1.47
C LEU A 209 -9.38 18.67 2.31
N ALA A 210 -10.31 18.91 3.23
CA ALA A 210 -10.46 20.21 3.91
C ALA A 210 -9.27 20.60 4.80
N ASN A 211 -8.53 19.65 5.38
CA ASN A 211 -7.42 19.92 6.31
C ASN A 211 -6.06 19.52 5.70
N ASN A 212 -5.78 19.96 4.48
CA ASN A 212 -4.59 19.57 3.73
C ASN A 212 -3.38 20.48 4.00
N ASP A 213 -2.23 19.95 4.38
CA ASP A 213 -1.03 20.78 4.67
C ASP A 213 -1.24 21.84 5.78
N ILE A 214 -2.08 21.56 6.79
CA ILE A 214 -2.36 22.51 7.90
C ILE A 214 -1.10 22.91 8.71
N THR A 215 -0.03 22.13 8.59
CA THR A 215 1.24 22.44 9.25
C THR A 215 2.06 23.51 8.51
N GLY A 216 1.69 23.83 7.27
CA GLY A 216 2.45 24.71 6.39
C GLY A 216 3.79 24.10 5.99
N GLY A 217 3.84 22.78 5.82
CA GLY A 217 5.06 22.06 5.45
C GLY A 217 5.30 22.02 3.94
N GLY A 218 4.27 22.31 3.13
CA GLY A 218 4.30 22.09 1.68
C GLY A 218 4.39 20.61 1.33
N LEU A 219 3.88 19.73 2.20
CA LEU A 219 3.97 18.27 2.05
C LEU A 219 2.67 17.66 1.50
N GLY A 220 1.53 18.33 1.70
CA GLY A 220 0.22 17.84 1.24
C GLY A 220 -0.02 18.06 -0.25
N ASN A 221 0.73 17.38 -1.12
CA ASN A 221 0.65 17.55 -2.58
C ASN A 221 0.12 16.30 -3.28
N PHE A 222 -0.28 16.49 -4.55
CA PHE A 222 -0.68 15.40 -5.46
C PHE A 222 -1.83 14.52 -4.96
N ASN A 223 -2.71 15.04 -4.11
CA ASN A 223 -3.84 14.29 -3.60
C ASN A 223 -5.08 14.45 -4.50
N THR A 224 -5.82 13.37 -4.69
CA THR A 224 -7.12 13.37 -5.35
C THR A 224 -8.18 12.90 -4.36
N ALA A 225 -9.20 13.71 -4.11
CA ALA A 225 -10.29 13.47 -3.19
C ALA A 225 -11.61 13.73 -3.92
N VAL A 226 -12.39 12.68 -4.18
CA VAL A 226 -13.66 12.76 -4.88
C VAL A 226 -14.73 12.07 -4.05
N GLY A 227 -15.60 12.85 -3.41
CA GLY A 227 -16.60 12.39 -2.46
C GLY A 227 -16.66 13.28 -1.23
N ALA A 228 -17.82 13.31 -0.57
CA ALA A 228 -17.98 14.06 0.68
C ALA A 228 -16.99 13.54 1.75
N GLU A 229 -16.27 14.47 2.39
CA GLU A 229 -15.29 14.18 3.45
C GLU A 229 -14.18 13.18 3.04
N SER A 230 -13.95 12.99 1.74
CA SER A 230 -12.81 12.19 1.25
C SER A 230 -11.50 12.90 1.61
N LEU A 231 -10.53 12.15 2.17
CA LEU A 231 -9.26 12.69 2.70
C LEU A 231 -9.41 13.88 3.68
N LEU A 232 -10.51 13.93 4.44
CA LEU A 232 -10.84 15.05 5.33
C LEU A 232 -9.68 15.48 6.25
N ALA A 233 -8.98 14.53 6.88
CA ALA A 233 -7.98 14.80 7.91
C ALA A 233 -6.52 14.92 7.41
N ASN A 234 -6.29 15.04 6.08
CA ASN A 234 -4.96 14.91 5.45
C ASN A 234 -3.93 15.98 5.82
N THR A 235 -3.36 15.94 7.03
CA THR A 235 -2.46 17.00 7.48
C THR A 235 -1.20 17.23 6.63
N ASN A 236 -0.55 16.18 6.11
CA ASN A 236 0.69 16.26 5.31
C ASN A 236 0.86 15.06 4.35
N GLY A 237 -0.19 14.25 4.13
CA GLY A 237 -0.09 13.10 3.24
C GLY A 237 0.05 13.54 1.79
N ASP A 238 0.85 12.81 1.03
CA ASP A 238 1.20 13.08 -0.36
C ASP A 238 0.77 11.92 -1.26
N SER A 239 0.37 12.25 -2.49
CA SER A 239 0.08 11.25 -3.54
C SER A 239 -0.99 10.22 -3.15
N ASN A 240 -2.03 10.63 -2.42
CA ASN A 240 -3.16 9.77 -2.09
C ASN A 240 -4.33 9.97 -3.07
N ASN A 241 -5.00 8.89 -3.47
CA ASN A 241 -6.22 8.93 -4.27
C ASN A 241 -7.39 8.33 -3.50
N ALA A 242 -8.40 9.14 -3.20
CA ALA A 242 -9.61 8.76 -2.49
C ALA A 242 -10.84 9.06 -3.34
N VAL A 243 -11.57 8.02 -3.74
CA VAL A 243 -12.79 8.13 -4.54
C VAL A 243 -13.94 7.41 -3.83
N GLY A 244 -14.85 8.18 -3.26
CA GLY A 244 -15.96 7.72 -2.44
C GLY A 244 -16.15 8.63 -1.22
N ALA A 245 -17.36 8.67 -0.67
CA ALA A 245 -17.57 9.39 0.58
C ALA A 245 -16.80 8.70 1.71
N TYR A 246 -16.15 9.49 2.58
CA TYR A 246 -15.32 9.03 3.71
C TYR A 246 -14.08 8.19 3.36
N ALA A 247 -13.77 7.97 2.07
CA ALA A 247 -12.56 7.28 1.66
C ALA A 247 -11.31 8.01 2.19
N LEU A 248 -10.42 7.28 2.87
CA LEU A 248 -9.22 7.83 3.53
C LEU A 248 -9.50 9.00 4.50
N SER A 249 -10.70 9.10 5.08
CA SER A 249 -11.13 10.26 5.87
C SER A 249 -10.21 10.57 7.06
N SER A 250 -9.60 9.56 7.69
CA SER A 250 -8.69 9.71 8.83
C SER A 250 -7.21 9.84 8.47
N ASN A 251 -6.84 9.84 7.17
CA ASN A 251 -5.43 9.93 6.77
C ASN A 251 -4.83 11.23 7.25
N THR A 252 -3.72 11.18 7.99
CA THR A 252 -3.03 12.36 8.50
C THR A 252 -1.73 12.62 7.76
N THR A 253 -0.82 11.64 7.73
CA THR A 253 0.49 11.75 7.06
C THR A 253 0.81 10.55 6.18
N GLY A 254 -0.15 9.63 5.99
CA GLY A 254 0.02 8.49 5.09
C GLY A 254 0.21 8.95 3.64
N VAL A 255 0.97 8.16 2.88
CA VAL A 255 1.38 8.49 1.51
C VAL A 255 1.10 7.33 0.55
N PHE A 256 0.88 7.64 -0.72
CA PHE A 256 0.70 6.64 -1.78
C PHE A 256 -0.48 5.67 -1.56
N ASN A 257 -1.52 6.09 -0.83
CA ASN A 257 -2.69 5.25 -0.59
C ASN A 257 -3.75 5.45 -1.68
N GLN A 258 -4.33 4.34 -2.15
CA GLN A 258 -5.37 4.30 -3.17
C GLN A 258 -6.64 3.72 -2.56
N ALA A 259 -7.67 4.52 -2.34
CA ALA A 259 -8.95 4.11 -1.77
C ALA A 259 -10.10 4.41 -2.74
N MET A 260 -10.91 3.40 -3.05
CA MET A 260 -12.08 3.54 -3.92
C MET A 260 -13.28 2.78 -3.32
N GLY A 261 -14.31 3.50 -2.92
CA GLY A 261 -15.49 2.96 -2.24
C GLY A 261 -15.94 3.88 -1.10
N PHE A 262 -17.18 3.69 -0.63
CA PHE A 262 -17.63 4.32 0.61
C PHE A 262 -16.75 3.81 1.76
N ASP A 263 -16.18 4.73 2.55
CA ASP A 263 -15.34 4.43 3.72
C ASP A 263 -14.14 3.47 3.48
N ALA A 264 -13.70 3.35 2.22
CA ALA A 264 -12.53 2.54 1.88
C ALA A 264 -11.29 3.14 2.57
N LEU A 265 -10.56 2.31 3.31
CA LEU A 265 -9.37 2.71 4.07
C LEU A 265 -9.63 3.87 5.07
N GLY A 266 -10.87 3.98 5.58
CA GLY A 266 -11.36 5.13 6.35
C GLY A 266 -10.57 5.47 7.61
N SER A 267 -10.04 4.47 8.33
CA SER A 267 -9.28 4.66 9.58
C SER A 267 -7.77 4.80 9.40
N ASN A 268 -7.24 4.71 8.17
CA ASN A 268 -5.79 4.80 7.96
C ASN A 268 -5.29 6.19 8.35
N ASP A 269 -4.29 6.29 9.23
CA ASP A 269 -3.76 7.57 9.72
C ASP A 269 -2.36 7.91 9.15
N THR A 270 -1.46 6.94 9.10
CA THR A 270 -0.03 7.12 8.82
C THR A 270 0.53 6.02 7.92
N GLY A 271 -0.24 4.96 7.65
CA GLY A 271 0.10 3.88 6.75
C GLY A 271 0.31 4.34 5.32
N ALA A 272 1.13 3.59 4.58
CA ALA A 272 1.55 3.96 3.24
C ALA A 272 1.37 2.83 2.23
N ALA A 273 1.22 3.21 0.95
CA ALA A 273 1.17 2.27 -0.17
C ALA A 273 0.10 1.18 -0.03
N ASN A 274 -1.05 1.50 0.58
CA ASN A 274 -2.20 0.61 0.66
C ASN A 274 -3.15 0.84 -0.52
N VAL A 275 -3.69 -0.24 -1.07
CA VAL A 275 -4.74 -0.21 -2.09
C VAL A 275 -5.99 -0.86 -1.49
N ALA A 276 -7.11 -0.11 -1.44
CA ALA A 276 -8.39 -0.59 -0.96
C ALA A 276 -9.49 -0.23 -1.99
N ILE A 277 -10.08 -1.25 -2.61
CA ILE A 277 -11.13 -1.06 -3.63
C ILE A 277 -12.36 -1.88 -3.23
N GLY A 278 -13.43 -1.20 -2.84
CA GLY A 278 -14.65 -1.78 -2.31
C GLY A 278 -15.24 -0.91 -1.22
N ASP A 279 -16.55 -1.01 -1.00
CA ASP A 279 -17.18 -0.37 0.16
C ASP A 279 -16.61 -0.99 1.44
N SER A 280 -16.19 -0.12 2.37
CA SER A 280 -15.60 -0.47 3.67
C SER A 280 -14.40 -1.44 3.56
N ALA A 281 -13.72 -1.44 2.41
CA ALA A 281 -12.52 -2.23 2.21
C ALA A 281 -11.39 -1.66 3.10
N LEU A 282 -10.82 -2.49 3.97
CA LEU A 282 -9.71 -2.14 4.86
C LEU A 282 -10.02 -0.93 5.78
N ASP A 283 -11.28 -0.75 6.17
CA ASP A 283 -11.80 0.42 6.89
C ASP A 283 -11.19 0.61 8.30
N SER A 284 -10.79 -0.47 8.97
CA SER A 284 -10.32 -0.47 10.36
C SER A 284 -8.80 -0.45 10.51
N LEU A 285 -8.04 -0.43 9.41
CA LEU A 285 -6.59 -0.39 9.43
C LEU A 285 -6.11 0.99 9.88
N HIS A 286 -5.31 1.07 10.94
CA HIS A 286 -4.81 2.32 11.53
C HIS A 286 -3.36 2.15 12.00
N GLY A 287 -2.61 3.24 12.14
CA GLY A 287 -1.19 3.20 12.45
C GLY A 287 -0.31 3.05 11.21
N VAL A 288 0.91 2.56 11.41
CA VAL A 288 1.98 2.54 10.39
C VAL A 288 1.94 1.32 9.47
N HIS A 289 0.73 0.83 9.18
CA HIS A 289 0.53 -0.40 8.42
C HIS A 289 0.45 -0.16 6.91
N SER A 290 1.20 -0.93 6.14
CA SER A 290 1.56 -0.57 4.77
C SER A 290 1.57 -1.76 3.81
N TYR A 291 1.57 -1.45 2.51
CA TYR A 291 1.73 -2.41 1.42
C TYR A 291 0.61 -3.46 1.30
N ASN A 292 -0.58 -3.15 1.81
CA ASN A 292 -1.75 -4.03 1.65
C ASN A 292 -2.45 -3.79 0.31
N THR A 293 -2.85 -4.86 -0.39
CA THR A 293 -3.67 -4.80 -1.61
C THR A 293 -4.99 -5.53 -1.36
N VAL A 294 -6.08 -4.76 -1.27
CA VAL A 294 -7.38 -5.23 -0.84
C VAL A 294 -8.44 -4.83 -1.85
N VAL A 295 -9.16 -5.83 -2.37
CA VAL A 295 -10.19 -5.65 -3.40
C VAL A 295 -11.42 -6.49 -3.07
N GLY A 296 -12.53 -5.83 -2.76
CA GLY A 296 -13.82 -6.45 -2.43
C GLY A 296 -14.61 -5.64 -1.41
N ASP A 297 -15.93 -5.78 -1.43
CA ASP A 297 -16.83 -5.27 -0.38
C ASP A 297 -16.45 -5.86 0.99
N GLN A 298 -16.20 -4.99 1.97
CA GLN A 298 -15.77 -5.34 3.33
C GLN A 298 -14.53 -6.25 3.41
N ALA A 299 -13.74 -6.34 2.33
CA ALA A 299 -12.50 -7.10 2.34
C ALA A 299 -11.52 -6.45 3.33
N GLY A 300 -10.94 -7.24 4.23
CA GLY A 300 -10.01 -6.75 5.25
C GLY A 300 -10.63 -5.80 6.28
N ALA A 301 -11.96 -5.68 6.38
CA ALA A 301 -12.62 -4.76 7.31
C ALA A 301 -12.24 -5.03 8.78
N ASP A 302 -11.94 -6.28 9.14
CA ASP A 302 -11.48 -6.61 10.49
C ASP A 302 -9.98 -6.37 10.73
N LEU A 303 -9.18 -6.09 9.69
CA LEU A 303 -7.73 -5.98 9.82
C LEU A 303 -7.34 -4.67 10.52
N THR A 304 -6.95 -4.80 11.79
CA THR A 304 -6.51 -3.67 12.61
C THR A 304 -5.00 -3.43 12.57
N ALA A 305 -4.21 -4.47 12.26
CA ALA A 305 -2.76 -4.36 12.14
C ALA A 305 -2.20 -5.38 11.15
N GLY A 306 -1.32 -4.95 10.24
CA GLY A 306 -0.75 -5.88 9.27
C GLY A 306 -0.13 -5.23 8.05
N ASP A 307 0.97 -5.82 7.59
CA ASP A 307 1.71 -5.37 6.42
C ASP A 307 1.73 -6.45 5.32
N ASP A 308 1.87 -6.02 4.07
CA ASP A 308 2.11 -6.90 2.92
C ASP A 308 1.01 -7.97 2.68
N ASN A 309 -0.26 -7.67 3.00
CA ASN A 309 -1.36 -8.60 2.76
C ASN A 309 -2.01 -8.38 1.39
N ILE A 310 -2.51 -9.45 0.78
CA ILE A 310 -3.30 -9.40 -0.46
C ILE A 310 -4.65 -10.08 -0.23
N TYR A 311 -5.72 -9.31 -0.24
CA TYR A 311 -7.09 -9.81 -0.05
C TYR A 311 -7.93 -9.51 -1.29
N ILE A 312 -8.48 -10.54 -1.92
CA ILE A 312 -9.29 -10.40 -3.14
C ILE A 312 -10.58 -11.20 -2.96
N GLY A 313 -11.72 -10.52 -2.93
CA GLY A 313 -13.04 -11.10 -2.72
C GLY A 313 -13.80 -10.40 -1.59
N ALA A 314 -15.14 -10.42 -1.66
CA ALA A 314 -15.97 -9.83 -0.61
C ALA A 314 -15.70 -10.53 0.74
N THR A 315 -15.62 -9.75 1.81
CA THR A 315 -15.32 -10.22 3.18
C THR A 315 -14.05 -11.07 3.31
N ALA A 316 -13.14 -11.02 2.33
CA ALA A 316 -11.85 -11.70 2.43
C ALA A 316 -11.12 -11.21 3.69
N ALA A 317 -10.57 -12.13 4.47
CA ALA A 317 -9.98 -11.88 5.80
C ALA A 317 -10.98 -11.57 6.94
N ALA A 318 -12.27 -11.87 6.79
CA ALA A 318 -13.22 -11.83 7.92
C ALA A 318 -12.71 -12.63 9.13
N GLY A 319 -12.74 -12.02 10.31
CA GLY A 319 -12.26 -12.57 11.57
C GLY A 319 -10.75 -12.50 11.78
N HIS A 320 -9.99 -11.86 10.89
CA HIS A 320 -8.53 -11.77 10.96
C HIS A 320 -8.05 -10.37 11.33
N ALA A 321 -7.94 -10.10 12.64
CA ALA A 321 -7.57 -8.78 13.14
C ALA A 321 -6.10 -8.39 12.95
N VAL A 322 -5.21 -9.39 12.87
CA VAL A 322 -3.77 -9.19 12.66
C VAL A 322 -3.20 -10.25 11.73
N GLU A 323 -2.66 -9.83 10.59
CA GLU A 323 -2.00 -10.70 9.60
C GLU A 323 -0.86 -9.95 8.90
N ASN A 324 0.18 -10.67 8.49
CA ASN A 324 1.27 -10.08 7.72
C ASN A 324 1.65 -11.02 6.57
N GLY A 325 1.98 -10.49 5.40
CA GLY A 325 2.45 -11.27 4.26
C GLY A 325 1.45 -12.33 3.78
N THR A 326 0.15 -12.13 4.05
CA THR A 326 -0.87 -13.17 3.85
C THR A 326 -1.69 -12.90 2.60
N ILE A 327 -1.88 -13.94 1.79
CA ILE A 327 -2.70 -13.89 0.57
C ILE A 327 -4.00 -14.65 0.81
N ARG A 328 -5.14 -13.99 0.59
CA ARG A 328 -6.48 -14.57 0.62
C ARG A 328 -7.22 -14.22 -0.66
N ILE A 329 -7.68 -15.24 -1.38
CA ILE A 329 -8.42 -15.09 -2.62
C ILE A 329 -9.72 -15.86 -2.50
N GLY A 330 -10.83 -15.13 -2.61
CA GLY A 330 -12.19 -15.62 -2.48
C GLY A 330 -12.89 -15.13 -1.22
N ASP A 331 -14.22 -15.06 -1.31
CA ASP A 331 -15.10 -14.83 -0.17
C ASP A 331 -15.23 -16.11 0.67
N PRO A 332 -14.84 -16.09 1.96
CA PRO A 332 -14.87 -17.27 2.83
C PRO A 332 -16.28 -17.83 3.07
N LEU A 333 -17.33 -17.04 2.86
CA LEU A 333 -18.72 -17.45 3.11
C LEU A 333 -19.38 -18.12 1.89
N PHE A 334 -18.90 -17.84 0.67
CA PHE A 334 -19.59 -18.23 -0.56
C PHE A 334 -18.75 -19.03 -1.56
N VAL A 335 -17.41 -18.98 -1.48
CA VAL A 335 -16.56 -19.67 -2.47
C VAL A 335 -16.58 -21.19 -2.26
N GLY A 336 -17.17 -21.91 -3.22
CA GLY A 336 -17.23 -23.38 -3.24
C GLY A 336 -16.26 -24.07 -4.21
N ALA A 337 -15.63 -23.33 -5.13
CA ALA A 337 -14.67 -23.86 -6.09
C ALA A 337 -13.66 -22.78 -6.53
N CYS A 338 -12.42 -23.18 -6.80
CA CYS A 338 -11.35 -22.29 -7.27
C CYS A 338 -10.79 -22.82 -8.60
N TYR A 339 -10.86 -22.00 -9.65
CA TYR A 339 -10.33 -22.32 -10.97
C TYR A 339 -9.17 -21.37 -11.31
N ILE A 340 -7.97 -21.91 -11.47
CA ILE A 340 -6.76 -21.13 -11.78
C ILE A 340 -6.24 -21.57 -13.14
N ALA A 341 -6.34 -20.68 -14.13
CA ALA A 341 -5.76 -20.91 -15.46
C ALA A 341 -4.23 -20.82 -15.42
N GLY A 342 -3.55 -21.51 -16.34
CA GLY A 342 -2.10 -21.39 -16.51
C GLY A 342 -1.24 -22.24 -15.57
N ILE A 343 -1.82 -22.99 -14.63
CA ILE A 343 -1.06 -23.98 -13.83
C ILE A 343 -0.43 -25.05 -14.75
N ALA A 344 -1.13 -25.44 -15.82
CA ALA A 344 -0.65 -26.38 -16.81
C ALA A 344 -0.80 -25.80 -18.24
N ASN A 345 0.18 -26.04 -19.10
CA ASN A 345 0.13 -25.64 -20.53
C ASN A 345 -0.92 -26.41 -21.35
N SER A 346 -1.57 -27.42 -20.75
CA SER A 346 -2.71 -28.15 -21.30
C SER A 346 -3.50 -28.77 -20.16
N THR A 347 -4.82 -28.63 -20.16
CA THR A 347 -5.70 -29.24 -19.15
C THR A 347 -5.71 -30.76 -19.30
N PRO A 348 -5.28 -31.54 -18.29
CA PRO A 348 -5.42 -32.99 -18.30
C PRO A 348 -6.91 -33.39 -18.30
N ASN A 349 -7.28 -34.40 -19.07
CA ASN A 349 -8.68 -34.85 -19.16
C ASN A 349 -9.23 -35.43 -17.86
N ASP A 350 -8.37 -36.00 -17.00
CA ASP A 350 -8.75 -36.69 -15.75
C ASP A 350 -8.12 -36.07 -14.49
N GLY A 351 -7.73 -34.79 -14.57
CA GLY A 351 -7.02 -34.08 -13.49
C GLY A 351 -5.54 -34.46 -13.37
N ALA A 352 -4.78 -33.67 -12.62
CA ALA A 352 -3.37 -33.95 -12.31
C ALA A 352 -2.99 -33.40 -10.94
N ASN A 353 -2.06 -34.08 -10.27
CA ASN A 353 -1.43 -33.55 -9.06
C ASN A 353 -0.62 -32.30 -9.41
N VAL A 354 -0.73 -31.26 -8.58
CA VAL A 354 0.02 -30.00 -8.71
C VAL A 354 1.05 -29.93 -7.58
N HIS A 355 2.28 -29.55 -7.91
CA HIS A 355 3.36 -29.31 -6.96
C HIS A 355 4.03 -27.96 -7.25
N VAL A 356 4.90 -27.52 -6.33
CA VAL A 356 5.72 -26.32 -6.50
C VAL A 356 7.07 -26.73 -7.09
N ASP A 357 7.46 -26.15 -8.23
CA ASP A 357 8.77 -26.39 -8.83
C ASP A 357 9.89 -25.56 -8.18
N ALA A 358 11.13 -25.76 -8.62
CA ALA A 358 12.31 -25.07 -8.07
C ALA A 358 12.30 -23.54 -8.27
N ASN A 359 11.40 -23.01 -9.10
CA ASN A 359 11.21 -21.57 -9.30
C ASN A 359 9.99 -21.03 -8.54
N GLY A 360 9.38 -21.84 -7.65
CA GLY A 360 8.21 -21.44 -6.87
C GLY A 360 6.87 -21.50 -7.63
N ARG A 361 6.83 -22.10 -8.83
CA ARG A 361 5.62 -22.13 -9.65
C ARG A 361 4.78 -23.39 -9.38
N LEU A 362 3.46 -23.22 -9.30
CA LEU A 362 2.50 -24.33 -9.34
C LEU A 362 2.54 -25.02 -10.72
N THR A 363 2.86 -26.30 -10.75
CA THR A 363 2.99 -27.08 -11.99
C THR A 363 2.40 -28.49 -11.82
N PRO A 364 1.82 -29.09 -12.87
CA PRO A 364 1.41 -30.47 -12.83
C PRO A 364 2.61 -31.43 -12.78
N SER A 365 2.44 -32.59 -12.15
CA SER A 365 3.39 -33.70 -12.27
C SER A 365 3.30 -34.35 -13.66
N VAL A 366 4.41 -34.42 -14.38
CA VAL A 366 4.50 -35.01 -15.73
C VAL A 366 5.42 -36.23 -15.74
N SER A 367 4.99 -37.32 -16.39
CA SER A 367 5.75 -38.59 -16.42
C SER A 367 5.83 -39.23 -17.82
N SER A 368 5.23 -38.61 -18.84
CA SER A 368 5.26 -39.09 -20.22
C SER A 368 6.70 -39.17 -20.75
N ALA A 369 6.98 -40.17 -21.60
CA ALA A 369 8.26 -40.31 -22.29
C ALA A 369 8.66 -39.04 -23.07
N ARG A 370 7.68 -38.21 -23.49
CA ARG A 370 7.92 -36.92 -24.14
C ARG A 370 8.75 -35.94 -23.29
N TYR A 371 8.72 -36.09 -21.97
CA TYR A 371 9.40 -35.22 -21.01
C TYR A 371 10.59 -35.92 -20.32
N LYS A 372 10.97 -37.12 -20.76
CA LYS A 372 12.05 -37.92 -20.16
C LYS A 372 13.15 -38.21 -21.18
N LYS A 373 14.37 -38.34 -20.68
CA LYS A 373 15.56 -38.78 -21.42
C LYS A 373 16.30 -39.84 -20.62
N ASP A 374 17.19 -40.59 -21.27
CA ASP A 374 18.08 -41.57 -20.62
C ASP A 374 17.36 -42.64 -19.79
N ILE A 375 16.22 -43.14 -20.30
CA ILE A 375 15.36 -44.12 -19.61
C ILE A 375 16.06 -45.49 -19.59
N LYS A 376 16.43 -45.97 -18.39
CA LYS A 376 17.11 -47.26 -18.15
C LYS A 376 16.55 -47.96 -16.90
N ALA A 377 16.90 -49.24 -16.72
CA ALA A 377 16.56 -49.99 -15.51
C ALA A 377 17.23 -49.40 -14.26
N MET A 378 16.58 -49.50 -13.10
CA MET A 378 17.10 -48.98 -11.83
C MET A 378 18.19 -49.87 -11.19
N ASP A 379 18.25 -51.15 -11.53
CA ASP A 379 19.23 -52.12 -11.01
C ASP A 379 19.49 -51.95 -9.51
N LYS A 380 20.74 -51.72 -9.07
CA LYS A 380 21.09 -51.58 -7.65
C LYS A 380 20.81 -50.20 -7.05
N ALA A 381 20.37 -49.22 -7.84
CA ALA A 381 20.15 -47.85 -7.34
C ALA A 381 19.13 -47.79 -6.19
N SER A 382 18.12 -48.67 -6.23
CA SER A 382 17.07 -48.76 -5.19
C SER A 382 17.47 -49.54 -3.93
N GLU A 383 18.63 -50.20 -3.89
CA GLU A 383 19.08 -50.93 -2.69
C GLU A 383 19.38 -49.99 -1.51
N SER A 384 19.66 -48.72 -1.78
CA SER A 384 19.80 -47.69 -0.74
C SER A 384 18.57 -47.57 0.17
N LEU A 385 17.38 -47.91 -0.32
CA LEU A 385 16.15 -47.88 0.48
C LEU A 385 16.17 -48.86 1.66
N LEU A 386 16.93 -49.95 1.56
CA LEU A 386 16.99 -50.99 2.59
C LEU A 386 17.62 -50.50 3.90
N ALA A 387 18.35 -49.38 3.86
CA ALA A 387 18.95 -48.74 5.03
C ALA A 387 18.05 -47.66 5.66
N LEU A 388 16.92 -47.32 5.04
CA LEU A 388 15.99 -46.31 5.56
C LEU A 388 15.20 -46.85 6.76
N LYS A 389 14.85 -45.95 7.68
CA LYS A 389 14.14 -46.27 8.92
C LYS A 389 12.82 -45.50 9.01
N PRO A 390 11.68 -46.16 8.75
CA PRO A 390 10.36 -45.56 8.96
C PRO A 390 10.15 -45.17 10.42
N VAL A 391 9.46 -44.05 10.64
CA VAL A 391 9.12 -43.51 11.96
C VAL A 391 7.65 -43.15 12.04
N THR A 392 7.17 -42.96 13.27
CA THR A 392 5.90 -42.27 13.54
C THR A 392 6.18 -40.93 14.19
N PHE A 393 5.40 -39.91 13.88
CA PHE A 393 5.59 -38.56 14.39
C PHE A 393 4.28 -37.78 14.44
N SER A 394 4.27 -36.68 15.19
CA SER A 394 3.24 -35.64 15.12
C SER A 394 3.90 -34.30 14.81
N TYR A 395 3.20 -33.41 14.12
CA TYR A 395 3.72 -32.08 13.82
C TYR A 395 3.68 -31.19 15.08
N LYS A 396 4.72 -30.38 15.29
CA LYS A 396 4.84 -29.49 16.46
C LYS A 396 3.67 -28.51 16.60
N ASN A 397 3.10 -28.05 15.49
CA ASN A 397 2.03 -27.04 15.45
C ASN A 397 0.65 -27.63 15.14
N ASP A 398 0.49 -28.95 15.22
CA ASP A 398 -0.82 -29.57 15.06
C ASP A 398 -1.56 -29.59 16.40
N ALA A 399 -2.55 -28.71 16.54
CA ALA A 399 -3.40 -28.64 17.74
C ALA A 399 -4.16 -29.95 18.02
N LYS A 400 -4.35 -30.81 17.00
CA LYS A 400 -5.02 -32.11 17.14
C LYS A 400 -4.04 -33.25 17.42
N ALA A 401 -2.72 -32.99 17.37
CA ALA A 401 -1.64 -33.96 17.59
C ALA A 401 -1.85 -35.29 16.84
N ILE A 402 -2.28 -35.21 15.57
CA ILE A 402 -2.54 -36.37 14.72
C ILE A 402 -1.23 -37.14 14.52
N GLN A 403 -1.29 -38.46 14.67
CA GLN A 403 -0.14 -39.33 14.44
C GLN A 403 0.02 -39.59 12.93
N HIS A 404 1.24 -39.39 12.45
CA HIS A 404 1.66 -39.62 11.08
C HIS A 404 2.77 -40.67 11.00
N TYR A 405 2.99 -41.18 9.80
CA TYR A 405 4.00 -42.19 9.47
C TYR A 405 4.86 -41.66 8.33
N GLY A 406 6.17 -41.90 8.38
CA GLY A 406 7.05 -41.43 7.31
C GLY A 406 8.53 -41.61 7.62
N LEU A 407 9.34 -40.75 7.03
CA LEU A 407 10.79 -40.69 7.15
C LEU A 407 11.21 -39.29 7.63
N VAL A 408 12.34 -39.22 8.33
CA VAL A 408 12.98 -37.96 8.71
C VAL A 408 13.97 -37.57 7.61
N ALA A 409 13.79 -36.39 7.01
CA ALA A 409 14.57 -35.96 5.84
C ALA A 409 16.08 -35.97 6.09
N GLU A 410 16.51 -35.58 7.29
CA GLU A 410 17.90 -35.59 7.72
C GLU A 410 18.50 -36.99 7.81
N GLU A 411 17.71 -37.99 8.21
CA GLU A 411 18.16 -39.39 8.24
C GLU A 411 18.20 -40.00 6.84
N VAL A 412 17.26 -39.62 5.97
CA VAL A 412 17.29 -40.01 4.55
C VAL A 412 18.53 -39.43 3.87
N ALA A 413 18.86 -38.16 4.12
CA ALA A 413 20.02 -37.49 3.53
C ALA A 413 21.36 -38.20 3.82
N LYS A 414 21.49 -38.83 5.00
CA LYS A 414 22.68 -39.62 5.37
C LYS A 414 22.81 -40.91 4.57
N VAL A 415 21.69 -41.49 4.13
CA VAL A 415 21.65 -42.74 3.36
C VAL A 415 21.75 -42.46 1.87
N ASN A 416 20.93 -41.53 1.38
CA ASN A 416 20.91 -41.08 -0.01
C ASN A 416 20.39 -39.64 -0.09
N ALA A 417 21.32 -38.70 -0.33
CA ALA A 417 21.03 -37.28 -0.41
C ALA A 417 20.13 -36.90 -1.61
N ASP A 418 20.13 -37.69 -2.67
CA ASP A 418 19.33 -37.39 -3.88
C ASP A 418 17.82 -37.51 -3.61
N LEU A 419 17.43 -38.27 -2.59
CA LEU A 419 16.03 -38.48 -2.18
C LEU A 419 15.46 -37.35 -1.32
N VAL A 420 16.20 -36.27 -1.14
CA VAL A 420 15.83 -35.15 -0.27
C VAL A 420 15.68 -33.87 -1.08
N VAL A 421 14.66 -33.09 -0.73
CA VAL A 421 14.51 -31.70 -1.15
C VAL A 421 15.16 -30.85 -0.07
N VAL A 422 16.01 -29.91 -0.46
CA VAL A 422 16.68 -28.99 0.46
C VAL A 422 16.03 -27.61 0.41
N ASP A 423 16.10 -26.87 1.52
CA ASP A 423 15.70 -25.46 1.60
C ASP A 423 16.77 -24.54 0.97
N ASP A 424 16.49 -23.23 0.92
CA ASP A 424 17.40 -22.20 0.41
C ASP A 424 18.73 -22.14 1.18
N GLY A 425 18.75 -22.61 2.43
CA GLY A 425 19.94 -22.74 3.27
C GLY A 425 20.70 -24.05 3.09
N GLY A 426 20.28 -24.91 2.17
CA GLY A 426 20.87 -26.22 1.89
C GLY A 426 20.55 -27.31 2.93
N LYS A 427 19.58 -27.09 3.83
CA LYS A 427 19.18 -28.08 4.83
C LYS A 427 18.09 -29.00 4.28
N PRO A 428 18.07 -30.29 4.68
CA PRO A 428 16.95 -31.19 4.38
C PRO A 428 15.61 -30.58 4.78
N TRP A 429 14.71 -30.43 3.80
CA TRP A 429 13.39 -29.85 3.98
C TRP A 429 12.28 -30.91 3.89
N SER A 430 12.36 -31.77 2.87
CA SER A 430 11.36 -32.81 2.63
C SER A 430 11.97 -34.04 1.97
N VAL A 431 11.27 -35.16 2.00
CA VAL A 431 11.65 -36.39 1.29
C VAL A 431 10.90 -36.46 -0.03
N ARG A 432 11.58 -36.89 -1.09
CA ARG A 432 10.98 -37.16 -2.41
C ARG A 432 10.22 -38.48 -2.38
N TYR A 433 9.07 -38.50 -1.69
CA TYR A 433 8.29 -39.73 -1.48
C TYR A 433 7.84 -40.38 -2.79
N ASP A 434 7.61 -39.61 -3.86
CA ASP A 434 7.29 -40.15 -5.18
C ASP A 434 8.44 -41.01 -5.74
N GLU A 435 9.69 -40.59 -5.52
CA GLU A 435 10.89 -41.34 -5.95
C GLU A 435 11.12 -42.57 -5.07
N VAL A 436 10.92 -42.43 -3.76
CA VAL A 436 10.99 -43.55 -2.81
C VAL A 436 9.98 -44.64 -3.20
N ASN A 437 8.74 -44.27 -3.51
CA ASN A 437 7.70 -45.22 -3.92
C ASN A 437 8.06 -45.93 -5.24
N ALA A 438 8.61 -45.20 -6.22
CA ALA A 438 9.05 -45.77 -7.48
C ALA A 438 10.23 -46.75 -7.29
N MET A 439 11.18 -46.42 -6.41
CA MET A 439 12.31 -47.28 -6.07
C MET A 439 11.89 -48.49 -5.24
N LEU A 440 10.93 -48.33 -4.32
CA LEU A 440 10.35 -49.42 -3.53
C LEU A 440 9.68 -50.45 -4.44
N LEU A 441 8.97 -50.01 -5.48
CA LEU A 441 8.40 -50.91 -6.48
C LEU A 441 9.47 -51.79 -7.14
N ASN A 442 10.65 -51.25 -7.46
CA ASN A 442 11.75 -52.04 -8.04
C ASN A 442 12.25 -53.11 -7.04
N GLU A 443 12.46 -52.76 -5.77
CA GLU A 443 12.88 -53.74 -4.75
C GLU A 443 11.80 -54.79 -4.47
N PHE A 444 10.53 -54.40 -4.44
CA PHE A 444 9.41 -55.33 -4.33
C PHE A 444 9.41 -56.33 -5.49
N LEU A 445 9.58 -55.86 -6.73
CA LEU A 445 9.63 -56.73 -7.91
C LEU A 445 10.86 -57.64 -7.94
N LYS A 446 11.98 -57.25 -7.32
CA LYS A 446 13.16 -58.11 -7.16
C LYS A 446 12.88 -59.22 -6.14
N GLU A 447 12.38 -58.86 -4.96
CA GLU A 447 12.06 -59.83 -3.91
C GLU A 447 10.95 -60.78 -4.37
N HIS A 448 9.93 -60.30 -5.08
CA HIS A 448 8.90 -61.17 -5.65
C HIS A 448 9.49 -62.22 -6.60
N ARG A 449 10.37 -61.83 -7.53
CA ARG A 449 11.06 -62.77 -8.43
C ARG A 449 11.95 -63.77 -7.69
N LYS A 450 12.60 -63.33 -6.61
CA LYS A 450 13.41 -64.21 -5.75
C LYS A 450 12.55 -65.22 -5.00
N VAL A 451 11.38 -64.80 -4.51
CA VAL A 451 10.39 -65.69 -3.89
C VAL A 451 9.91 -66.74 -4.89
N GLU A 452 9.50 -66.35 -6.10
CA GLU A 452 9.10 -67.31 -7.15
C GLU A 452 10.22 -68.32 -7.49
N HIS A 453 11.48 -67.87 -7.47
CA HIS A 453 12.62 -68.74 -7.70
C HIS A 453 12.81 -69.74 -6.55
N LEU A 454 12.71 -69.28 -5.30
CA LEU A 454 12.82 -70.12 -4.11
C LEU A 454 11.67 -71.14 -4.05
N GLU A 455 10.44 -70.77 -4.39
CA GLU A 455 9.29 -71.69 -4.47
C GLU A 455 9.58 -72.84 -5.45
N LYS A 456 10.10 -72.54 -6.65
CA LYS A 456 10.52 -73.58 -7.63
C LYS A 456 11.64 -74.47 -7.10
N GLN A 457 12.57 -73.92 -6.30
CA GLN A 457 13.62 -74.72 -5.67
C GLN A 457 13.04 -75.64 -4.59
N VAL A 458 12.09 -75.14 -3.77
CA VAL A 458 11.38 -75.91 -2.75
C VAL A 458 10.57 -77.05 -3.38
N GLU A 459 9.86 -76.81 -4.50
CA GLU A 459 9.16 -77.85 -5.25
C GLU A 459 10.11 -78.96 -5.73
N LYS A 460 11.25 -78.57 -6.33
CA LYS A 460 12.27 -79.54 -6.78
C LYS A 460 12.85 -80.34 -5.63
N LEU A 461 13.14 -79.69 -4.51
CA LEU A 461 13.67 -80.34 -3.32
C LEU A 461 12.64 -81.31 -2.72
N THR A 462 11.38 -80.91 -2.63
CA THR A 462 10.27 -81.74 -2.15
C THR A 462 10.09 -82.97 -3.04
N ALA A 463 10.12 -82.82 -4.36
CA ALA A 463 10.06 -83.93 -5.31
C ALA A 463 11.29 -84.85 -5.25
N GLY A 464 12.46 -84.31 -4.88
CA GLY A 464 13.68 -85.08 -4.63
C GLY A 464 13.58 -85.88 -3.33
N LEU A 465 13.08 -85.28 -2.25
CA LEU A 465 12.86 -85.92 -0.95
C LEU A 465 11.87 -87.07 -1.07
N GLN A 466 10.77 -86.88 -1.80
CA GLN A 466 9.80 -87.95 -2.07
C GLN A 466 10.48 -89.16 -2.72
N ARG A 467 11.31 -88.94 -3.74
CA ARG A 467 12.06 -90.01 -4.42
C ARG A 467 13.04 -90.75 -3.51
N VAL A 468 13.66 -90.05 -2.55
CA VAL A 468 14.54 -90.68 -1.55
C VAL A 468 13.72 -91.50 -0.56
N ASN A 469 12.57 -90.98 -0.11
CA ASN A 469 11.66 -91.68 0.79
C ASN A 469 11.10 -92.96 0.15
N ASP A 470 10.68 -92.89 -1.12
CA ASP A 470 10.20 -94.05 -1.87
C ASP A 470 11.28 -95.14 -1.97
N LYS A 471 12.54 -94.75 -2.20
CA LYS A 471 13.69 -95.68 -2.21
C LYS A 471 13.98 -96.29 -0.84
N LEU A 472 13.76 -95.55 0.26
CA LEU A 472 13.97 -96.02 1.62
C LEU A 472 12.87 -97.01 2.04
N GLU A 473 11.62 -96.76 1.67
CA GLU A 473 10.54 -97.71 1.90
C GLU A 473 10.75 -99.00 1.09
N MET A 474 11.30 -98.90 -0.13
CA MET A 474 11.71 -100.09 -0.91
C MET A 474 12.89 -100.86 -0.30
N SER A 475 13.68 -100.27 0.61
CA SER A 475 14.83 -100.93 1.25
C SER A 475 14.53 -101.51 2.64
N LYS A 476 13.32 -101.29 3.19
CA LYS A 476 12.87 -102.00 4.41
C LYS A 476 12.51 -103.45 4.06
N ALA A 477 13.21 -104.40 4.70
CA ALA A 477 12.97 -105.84 4.51
C ALA A 477 11.55 -106.26 4.94
N ALA A 478 10.94 -107.19 4.19
CA ALA A 478 9.59 -107.71 4.45
C ALA A 478 9.46 -108.35 5.86
N PRO A 479 8.33 -108.17 6.57
CA PRO A 479 8.15 -108.75 7.89
C PRO A 479 8.15 -110.29 7.80
N GLN A 480 9.08 -110.94 8.51
CA GLN A 480 9.11 -112.39 8.66
C GLN A 480 7.88 -112.85 9.44
N THR A 481 6.95 -113.52 8.75
CA THR A 481 5.87 -114.28 9.37
C THR A 481 6.41 -115.65 9.76
N VAL A 482 6.48 -115.92 11.06
CA VAL A 482 6.84 -117.24 11.59
C VAL A 482 5.60 -118.13 11.49
N ALA A 483 5.66 -119.15 10.63
CA ALA A 483 4.63 -120.18 10.56
C ALA A 483 4.74 -121.10 11.79
N ASN A 484 3.64 -121.25 12.53
CA ASN A 484 3.56 -122.19 13.65
C ASN A 484 2.77 -123.43 13.18
N SER A 485 3.45 -124.57 13.17
CA SER A 485 2.94 -125.87 12.73
C SER A 485 2.15 -126.55 13.84
N GLN A 486 0.88 -126.90 13.59
CA GLN A 486 0.22 -128.10 14.11
C GLN A 486 -0.79 -128.64 13.10
#